data_AF-A0A2N2J7M3-F1
#
_entry.id   AF-A0A2N2J7M3-F1
#
_cell.length_a   1.000
_cell.length_b   1.000
_cell.length_c   1.000
_cell.angle_alpha   90.00
_cell.angle_beta   90.00
_cell.angle_gamma   90.00
#
_symmetry.space_group_name_H-M   'P 1'
#
loop_
_entity.id
_entity.type
_entity.pdbx_description
1 polymer ?
#
loop_
_entity_poly.entity_id
_entity_poly.type
_entity_poly.pdbx_seq_one_letter_code
_entity_poly.pdbx_strand_id
1 'polypeptide(L)'
;MNVAENQRSKIVLSDKKQLIFKATAHAEYIRIKFGIDQRAPIDPVSIAEQSGCEIRYLSLPSLEGMYSPKPHAVIFIGSERPAGRLAFTCMHELGHHEFKHGIRVDEIKNSILSDANDPREFVADVFAANLLMSKTSILYALKTRGLDPQKLEPLDVFRLSSFFGVGYTTIIDHMTSMLRMLNQYQQNLLKKIKAKDLKAQFGGTPQSEVIIADSFWQSRAVDMSVGDILVLHKGAVVEDSRYMIKKDLVDGQPTYIACSRGYTRAFHESGGWAVNIRIAPKQYEGLAQYRFLDDPEEDFAWKK
;
A
#
# COMPACT_ATOMS: atom_id res chain seq x y z
N MET A 1 -50.89 -5.20 -0.65
CA MET A 1 -50.26 -4.25 -1.58
C MET A 1 -49.25 -3.45 -0.77
N ASN A 2 -48.03 -3.97 -0.61
CA ASN A 2 -46.99 -3.37 0.23
C ASN A 2 -45.98 -2.68 -0.68
N VAL A 3 -45.96 -1.35 -0.65
CA VAL A 3 -44.86 -0.54 -1.19
C VAL A 3 -44.06 -0.09 0.02
N ALA A 4 -43.08 -0.90 0.43
CA ALA A 4 -42.03 -0.45 1.33
C ALA A 4 -41.00 0.30 0.48
N GLU A 5 -41.09 1.62 0.52
CA GLU A 5 -40.11 2.52 -0.10
C GLU A 5 -38.72 2.28 0.47
N ASN A 6 -37.81 1.96 -0.45
CA ASN A 6 -36.38 1.78 -0.22
C ASN A 6 -35.73 3.17 -0.04
N GLN A 7 -35.77 3.71 1.17
CA GLN A 7 -35.02 4.92 1.51
C GLN A 7 -33.53 4.60 1.66
N ARG A 8 -32.78 4.63 0.56
CA ARG A 8 -31.32 4.80 0.59
C ARG A 8 -31.03 6.20 1.14
N SER A 9 -30.67 6.30 2.42
CA SER A 9 -30.29 7.55 3.09
C SER A 9 -29.06 8.16 2.41
N LYS A 10 -29.24 9.28 1.70
CA LYS A 10 -28.14 10.09 1.15
C LYS A 10 -27.37 10.75 2.29
N ILE A 11 -26.04 10.68 2.26
CA ILE A 11 -25.16 11.34 3.24
C ILE A 11 -25.28 12.86 3.08
N VAL A 12 -25.70 13.58 4.13
CA VAL A 12 -25.68 15.05 4.16
C VAL A 12 -24.29 15.54 4.60
N LEU A 13 -23.90 16.78 4.24
CA LEU A 13 -22.56 17.33 4.52
C LEU A 13 -22.17 17.32 6.02
N SER A 14 -23.14 17.50 6.93
CA SER A 14 -22.96 17.38 8.39
C SER A 14 -22.52 15.98 8.78
N ASP A 15 -23.16 14.97 8.20
CA ASP A 15 -22.93 13.56 8.49
C ASP A 15 -21.58 13.14 7.95
N LYS A 16 -21.21 13.65 6.76
CA LYS A 16 -19.90 13.37 6.16
C LYS A 16 -18.74 13.81 7.04
N LYS A 17 -18.82 14.99 7.67
CA LYS A 17 -17.79 15.46 8.60
C LYS A 17 -17.65 14.56 9.83
N GLN A 18 -18.78 14.11 10.38
CA GLN A 18 -18.78 13.21 11.53
C GLN A 18 -18.21 11.83 11.17
N LEU A 19 -18.57 11.29 10.01
CA LEU A 19 -18.01 10.03 9.50
C LEU A 19 -16.50 10.13 9.29
N ILE A 20 -16.03 11.23 8.68
CA ILE A 20 -14.58 11.49 8.52
C ILE A 20 -13.90 11.52 9.89
N PHE A 21 -14.43 12.30 10.83
CA PHE A 21 -13.85 12.41 12.17
C PHE A 21 -13.76 11.05 12.86
N LYS A 22 -14.84 10.26 12.82
CA LYS A 22 -14.89 8.92 13.40
C LYS A 22 -13.85 7.99 12.77
N ALA A 23 -13.78 7.95 11.45
CA ALA A 23 -12.84 7.11 10.71
C ALA A 23 -11.37 7.50 10.97
N THR A 24 -11.06 8.80 10.91
CA THR A 24 -9.71 9.31 11.20
C THR A 24 -9.31 9.08 12.66
N ALA A 25 -10.20 9.30 13.62
CA ALA A 25 -9.92 9.05 15.03
C ALA A 25 -9.67 7.56 15.30
N HIS A 26 -10.43 6.66 14.66
CA HIS A 26 -10.21 5.22 14.80
C HIS A 26 -8.90 4.77 14.16
N ALA A 27 -8.53 5.32 13.01
CA ALA A 27 -7.23 5.06 12.40
C ALA A 27 -6.08 5.45 13.33
N GLU A 28 -6.15 6.61 13.97
CA GLU A 28 -5.15 7.03 14.96
C GLU A 28 -5.15 6.15 16.21
N TYR A 29 -6.34 5.75 16.69
CA TYR A 29 -6.45 4.78 17.78
C TYR A 29 -5.75 3.46 17.45
N ILE A 30 -5.90 2.92 16.24
CA ILE A 30 -5.20 1.70 15.81
C ILE A 30 -3.68 1.88 15.81
N ARG A 31 -3.19 3.03 15.34
CA ARG A 31 -1.75 3.36 15.40
C ARG A 31 -1.24 3.35 16.83
N ILE A 32 -1.96 3.99 17.76
CA ILE A 32 -1.60 4.04 19.19
C ILE A 32 -1.67 2.63 19.81
N LYS A 33 -2.76 1.89 19.57
CA LYS A 33 -3.01 0.54 20.11
C LYS A 33 -1.86 -0.42 19.79
N PHE A 34 -1.31 -0.34 18.58
CA PHE A 34 -0.22 -1.20 18.13
C PHE A 34 1.17 -0.56 18.23
N GLY A 35 1.31 0.58 18.92
CA GLY A 35 2.60 1.22 19.15
C GLY A 35 3.29 1.70 17.87
N ILE A 36 2.52 2.00 16.81
CA ILE A 36 3.04 2.48 15.55
C ILE A 36 3.51 3.93 15.73
N ASP A 37 4.78 4.21 15.44
CA ASP A 37 5.29 5.58 15.42
C ASP A 37 4.42 6.44 14.48
N GLN A 38 3.93 7.58 14.96
CA GLN A 38 3.06 8.48 14.18
C GLN A 38 3.71 9.02 12.89
N ARG A 39 5.04 8.91 12.77
CA ARG A 39 5.82 9.34 11.61
C ARG A 39 6.04 8.23 10.59
N ALA A 40 5.82 6.97 10.98
CA ALA A 40 6.17 5.80 10.18
C ALA A 40 5.04 5.34 9.24
N PRO A 41 5.35 4.86 8.03
CA PRO A 41 4.43 4.01 7.26
C PRO A 41 4.19 2.69 7.99
N ILE A 42 3.13 1.99 7.61
CA ILE A 42 2.74 0.70 8.20
C ILE A 42 2.98 -0.47 7.24
N ASP A 43 3.02 -1.68 7.78
CA ASP A 43 2.81 -2.92 7.02
C ASP A 43 1.32 -3.30 7.13
N PRO A 44 0.53 -3.17 6.05
CA PRO A 44 -0.91 -3.44 6.08
C PRO A 44 -1.26 -4.85 6.57
N VAL A 45 -0.53 -5.86 6.10
CA VAL A 45 -0.82 -7.25 6.45
C VAL A 45 -0.55 -7.47 7.94
N SER A 46 0.61 -7.00 8.43
CA SER A 46 0.95 -7.12 9.85
C SER A 46 -0.07 -6.43 10.76
N ILE A 47 -0.58 -5.26 10.37
CA ILE A 47 -1.60 -4.55 11.15
C ILE A 47 -2.93 -5.30 11.15
N ALA A 48 -3.36 -5.83 10.01
CA ALA A 48 -4.59 -6.60 9.94
C ALA A 48 -4.51 -7.90 10.77
N GLU A 49 -3.38 -8.60 10.73
CA GLU A 49 -3.12 -9.79 11.56
C GLU A 49 -3.10 -9.45 13.06
N GLN A 50 -2.49 -8.33 13.46
CA GLN A 50 -2.52 -7.86 14.86
C GLN A 50 -3.92 -7.44 15.33
N SER A 51 -4.79 -7.02 14.41
CA SER A 51 -6.22 -6.83 14.69
C SER A 51 -7.02 -8.13 14.79
N GLY A 52 -6.39 -9.29 14.55
CA GLY A 52 -7.02 -10.60 14.67
C GLY A 52 -7.68 -11.10 13.39
N CYS A 53 -7.35 -10.52 12.23
CA CYS A 53 -7.80 -10.99 10.93
C CYS A 53 -6.79 -11.96 10.32
N GLU A 54 -7.27 -13.12 9.86
CA GLU A 54 -6.50 -13.98 8.97
C GLU A 54 -6.51 -13.40 7.55
N ILE A 55 -5.36 -13.31 6.90
CA ILE A 55 -5.25 -12.73 5.55
C ILE A 55 -4.96 -13.83 4.53
N ARG A 56 -5.76 -13.88 3.46
CA ARG A 56 -5.60 -14.81 2.35
C ARG A 56 -5.55 -14.09 1.02
N TYR A 57 -4.56 -14.44 0.20
CA TYR A 57 -4.50 -14.02 -1.19
C TYR A 57 -5.12 -15.09 -2.09
N LEU A 58 -5.90 -14.64 -3.09
CA LEU A 58 -6.55 -15.50 -4.07
C LEU A 58 -6.35 -14.94 -5.48
N SER A 59 -6.05 -15.79 -6.46
CA SER A 59 -6.06 -15.38 -7.87
C SER A 59 -7.48 -15.45 -8.41
N LEU A 60 -8.27 -14.42 -8.10
CA LEU A 60 -9.62 -14.25 -8.62
C LEU A 60 -9.70 -12.93 -9.40
N PRO A 61 -9.79 -12.97 -10.74
CA PRO A 61 -9.77 -11.77 -11.57
C PRO A 61 -10.90 -10.79 -11.31
N SER A 62 -11.99 -11.21 -10.62
CA SER A 62 -13.19 -10.42 -10.31
C SER A 62 -13.24 -9.89 -8.88
N LEU A 63 -12.31 -10.29 -8.00
CA LEU A 63 -12.29 -9.92 -6.59
C LEU A 63 -11.25 -8.82 -6.35
N GLU A 64 -11.65 -7.70 -5.76
CA GLU A 64 -10.69 -6.77 -5.16
C GLU A 64 -10.36 -7.25 -3.75
N GLY A 65 -11.39 -7.36 -2.90
CA GLY A 65 -11.29 -7.80 -1.52
C GLY A 65 -12.61 -8.38 -1.00
N MET A 66 -12.52 -9.11 0.11
CA MET A 66 -13.70 -9.58 0.84
C MET A 66 -13.38 -9.73 2.30
N TYR A 67 -14.27 -9.24 3.16
CA TYR A 67 -14.22 -9.46 4.60
C TYR A 67 -15.32 -10.41 5.07
N SER A 68 -14.93 -11.45 5.80
CA SER A 68 -15.84 -12.35 6.52
C SER A 68 -15.52 -12.37 8.02
N PRO A 69 -16.45 -12.01 8.92
CA PRO A 69 -16.25 -12.07 10.37
C PRO A 69 -16.42 -13.48 10.98
N LYS A 70 -16.88 -14.47 10.20
CA LYS A 70 -17.23 -15.82 10.70
C LYS A 70 -16.66 -16.93 9.79
N PRO A 71 -16.30 -18.11 10.34
CA PRO A 71 -16.33 -18.47 11.78
C PRO A 71 -15.30 -17.71 12.63
N HIS A 72 -14.25 -17.18 11.99
CA HIS A 72 -13.32 -16.19 12.51
C HIS A 72 -13.14 -15.07 11.47
N ALA A 73 -12.48 -13.97 11.85
CA ALA A 73 -12.26 -12.84 10.95
C ALA A 73 -11.24 -13.20 9.87
N VAL A 74 -11.65 -13.16 8.60
CA VAL A 74 -10.81 -13.43 7.43
C VAL A 74 -10.96 -12.29 6.43
N ILE A 75 -9.84 -11.80 5.91
CA ILE A 75 -9.76 -10.86 4.80
C ILE A 75 -9.15 -11.59 3.60
N PHE A 76 -9.89 -11.61 2.50
CA PHE A 76 -9.44 -12.10 1.21
C PHE A 76 -9.00 -10.93 0.33
N ILE A 77 -7.89 -11.08 -0.38
CA ILE A 77 -7.34 -10.06 -1.28
C ILE A 77 -7.07 -10.69 -2.64
N GLY A 78 -7.53 -10.06 -3.72
CA GLY A 78 -7.24 -10.50 -5.08
C GLY A 78 -5.78 -10.22 -5.46
N SER A 79 -4.96 -11.26 -5.65
CA SER A 79 -3.49 -11.15 -5.81
C SER A 79 -3.02 -10.52 -7.13
N GLU A 80 -3.94 -10.31 -8.08
CA GLU A 80 -3.65 -9.82 -9.43
C GLU A 80 -3.54 -8.28 -9.52
N ARG A 81 -3.78 -7.57 -8.42
CA ARG A 81 -3.73 -6.09 -8.38
C ARG A 81 -2.32 -5.56 -8.08
N PRO A 82 -2.00 -4.32 -8.51
CA PRO A 82 -0.77 -3.65 -8.11
C PRO A 82 -0.60 -3.57 -6.59
N ALA A 83 0.64 -3.64 -6.09
CA ALA A 83 0.92 -3.72 -4.65
C ALA A 83 0.26 -2.61 -3.82
N GLY A 84 0.28 -1.36 -4.31
CA GLY A 84 -0.37 -0.24 -3.63
C GLY A 84 -1.90 -0.35 -3.57
N ARG A 85 -2.53 -1.08 -4.50
CA ARG A 85 -3.96 -1.39 -4.47
C ARG A 85 -4.25 -2.50 -3.46
N LEU A 86 -3.44 -3.57 -3.43
CA LEU A 86 -3.53 -4.63 -2.43
C LEU A 86 -3.45 -4.08 -1.00
N ALA A 87 -2.50 -3.18 -0.75
CA ALA A 87 -2.32 -2.51 0.53
C ALA A 87 -3.57 -1.72 0.96
N PHE A 88 -4.13 -0.94 0.02
CA PHE A 88 -5.34 -0.17 0.27
C PHE A 88 -6.54 -1.07 0.55
N THR A 89 -6.76 -2.09 -0.28
CA THR A 89 -7.83 -3.07 -0.09
C THR A 89 -7.72 -3.77 1.26
N CYS A 90 -6.52 -4.22 1.65
CA CYS A 90 -6.29 -4.84 2.96
C CYS A 90 -6.79 -3.94 4.11
N MET A 91 -6.47 -2.65 4.06
CA MET A 91 -6.88 -1.69 5.08
C MET A 91 -8.35 -1.28 4.99
N HIS A 92 -8.93 -1.29 3.78
CA HIS A 92 -10.35 -1.09 3.57
C HIS A 92 -11.16 -2.22 4.23
N GLU A 93 -10.78 -3.47 3.98
CA GLU A 93 -11.41 -4.65 4.60
C GLU A 93 -11.20 -4.68 6.12
N LEU A 94 -10.02 -4.27 6.59
CA LEU A 94 -9.79 -4.05 8.02
C LEU A 94 -10.73 -2.96 8.58
N GLY A 95 -11.06 -1.92 7.81
CA GLY A 95 -12.09 -0.96 8.18
C GLY A 95 -13.45 -1.62 8.42
N HIS A 96 -13.89 -2.53 7.55
CA HIS A 96 -15.11 -3.30 7.80
C HIS A 96 -15.05 -4.13 9.06
N HIS A 97 -13.89 -4.72 9.38
CA HIS A 97 -13.66 -5.43 10.62
C HIS A 97 -13.80 -4.52 11.84
N GLU A 98 -13.04 -3.44 11.89
CA GLU A 98 -12.95 -2.51 13.01
C GLU A 98 -14.30 -1.81 13.30
N PHE A 99 -15.07 -1.49 12.27
CA PHE A 99 -16.40 -0.89 12.40
C PHE A 99 -17.55 -1.92 12.44
N LYS A 100 -17.25 -3.23 12.46
CA LYS A 100 -18.21 -4.32 12.57
C LYS A 100 -19.31 -4.26 11.49
N HIS A 101 -18.94 -4.00 10.24
CA HIS A 101 -19.87 -3.82 9.12
C HIS A 101 -20.53 -5.14 8.61
N GLY A 102 -20.13 -6.30 9.13
CA GLY A 102 -20.63 -7.62 8.71
C GLY A 102 -19.89 -8.16 7.48
N ILE A 103 -20.40 -9.24 6.85
CA ILE A 103 -19.83 -9.81 5.61
C ILE A 103 -19.91 -8.78 4.48
N ARG A 104 -18.80 -8.60 3.75
CA ARG A 104 -18.70 -7.73 2.58
C ARG A 104 -17.90 -8.40 1.49
N VAL A 105 -18.40 -8.31 0.25
CA VAL A 105 -17.73 -8.81 -0.95
C VAL A 105 -17.61 -7.63 -1.91
N ASP A 106 -16.38 -7.23 -2.20
CA ASP A 106 -16.09 -6.19 -3.17
C ASP A 106 -15.75 -6.83 -4.52
N GLU A 107 -16.76 -6.92 -5.38
CA GLU A 107 -16.59 -7.21 -6.79
C GLU A 107 -15.90 -6.04 -7.51
N ILE A 108 -15.07 -6.35 -8.51
CA ILE A 108 -14.51 -5.35 -9.41
C ILE A 108 -15.65 -4.66 -10.16
N LYS A 109 -15.98 -3.45 -9.73
CA LYS A 109 -16.79 -2.55 -10.52
C LYS A 109 -15.88 -1.79 -11.47
N ASN A 110 -16.21 -1.81 -12.76
CA ASN A 110 -15.61 -0.93 -13.78
C ASN A 110 -15.89 0.57 -13.52
N SER A 111 -16.46 0.92 -12.37
CA SER A 111 -16.66 2.27 -11.89
C SER A 111 -16.17 2.37 -10.44
N ILE A 112 -15.47 3.47 -10.13
CA ILE A 112 -15.02 3.88 -8.77
C ILE A 112 -16.23 4.25 -7.87
N LEU A 113 -17.40 3.69 -8.18
CA LEU A 113 -18.65 3.90 -7.48
C LEU A 113 -19.15 2.53 -7.00
N SER A 114 -18.43 1.95 -6.02
CA SER A 114 -19.16 1.42 -4.86
C SER A 114 -20.14 2.51 -4.43
N ASP A 115 -21.38 2.18 -4.05
CA ASP A 115 -22.43 3.16 -3.75
C ASP A 115 -21.82 4.30 -2.91
N ALA A 116 -21.43 5.43 -3.53
CA ALA A 116 -20.64 6.48 -2.88
C ALA A 116 -21.45 7.20 -1.77
N ASN A 117 -22.68 6.74 -1.59
CA ASN A 117 -23.66 7.12 -0.61
C ASN A 117 -23.79 6.09 0.53
N ASP A 118 -23.13 4.93 0.52
CA ASP A 118 -23.10 4.01 1.67
C ASP A 118 -22.10 4.55 2.71
N PRO A 119 -22.58 4.98 3.90
CA PRO A 119 -21.70 5.48 4.95
C PRO A 119 -20.63 4.49 5.39
N ARG A 120 -20.88 3.18 5.24
CA ARG A 120 -19.97 2.13 5.71
C ARG A 120 -18.74 2.02 4.81
N GLU A 121 -18.95 2.00 3.50
CA GLU A 121 -17.89 2.02 2.48
C GLU A 121 -17.07 3.31 2.59
N PHE A 122 -17.76 4.45 2.74
CA PHE A 122 -17.10 5.73 2.93
C PHE A 122 -16.23 5.76 4.20
N VAL A 123 -16.72 5.21 5.32
CA VAL A 123 -15.93 5.12 6.56
C VAL A 123 -14.74 4.18 6.39
N ALA A 124 -14.89 3.05 5.71
CA ALA A 124 -13.81 2.09 5.46
C ALA A 124 -12.70 2.70 4.60
N ASP A 125 -13.05 3.43 3.53
CA ASP A 125 -12.11 4.16 2.68
C ASP A 125 -11.35 5.25 3.45
N VAL A 126 -12.06 6.07 4.23
CA VAL A 126 -11.43 7.14 5.02
C VAL A 126 -10.52 6.55 6.10
N PHE A 127 -10.94 5.46 6.73
CA PHE A 127 -10.13 4.74 7.71
C PHE A 127 -8.84 4.22 7.07
N ALA A 128 -8.95 3.50 5.96
CA ALA A 128 -7.82 2.92 5.24
C ALA A 128 -6.80 4.00 4.82
N ALA A 129 -7.29 5.09 4.21
CA ALA A 129 -6.45 6.18 3.76
C ALA A 129 -5.69 6.86 4.93
N ASN A 130 -6.37 7.11 6.06
CA ASN A 130 -5.74 7.76 7.22
C ASN A 130 -4.82 6.81 8.01
N LEU A 131 -5.11 5.51 8.04
CA LEU A 131 -4.26 4.53 8.71
C LEU A 131 -2.94 4.33 7.94
N LEU A 132 -3.01 4.22 6.61
CA LEU A 132 -1.85 4.13 5.72
C LEU A 132 -1.04 5.43 5.66
N MET A 133 -1.75 6.57 5.57
CA MET A 133 -1.17 7.88 5.29
C MET A 133 -1.71 8.93 6.27
N SER A 134 -1.35 8.80 7.55
CA SER A 134 -1.72 9.81 8.54
C SER A 134 -1.16 11.19 8.15
N LYS A 135 -1.86 12.26 8.56
CA LYS A 135 -1.38 13.62 8.28
C LYS A 135 0.04 13.84 8.84
N THR A 136 0.31 13.31 10.03
CA THR A 136 1.60 13.42 10.72
C THR A 136 2.70 12.72 9.94
N SER A 137 2.48 11.48 9.49
CA SER A 137 3.47 10.75 8.71
C SER A 137 3.75 11.39 7.35
N ILE A 138 2.73 11.91 6.65
CA ILE A 138 2.92 12.64 5.38
C ILE A 138 3.74 13.93 5.60
N LEU A 139 3.38 14.74 6.59
CA LEU A 139 4.12 15.96 6.93
C LEU A 139 5.58 15.66 7.28
N TYR A 140 5.81 14.61 8.07
CA TYR A 140 7.15 14.18 8.43
C TYR A 140 7.94 13.76 7.18
N ALA A 141 7.35 12.90 6.33
CA ALA A 141 7.99 12.40 5.11
C ALA A 141 8.37 13.51 4.13
N LEU A 142 7.53 14.56 4.01
CA LEU A 142 7.82 15.76 3.22
C LEU A 142 8.96 16.56 3.84
N LYS A 143 8.86 16.86 5.14
CA LYS A 143 9.84 17.66 5.88
C LYS A 143 11.23 17.03 5.84
N THR A 144 11.35 15.72 6.10
CA THR A 144 12.66 15.05 6.12
C THR A 144 13.33 15.04 4.76
N ARG A 145 12.54 15.07 3.67
CA ARG A 145 13.03 15.16 2.30
C ARG A 145 13.22 16.58 1.78
N GLY A 146 12.94 17.60 2.61
CA GLY A 146 13.01 19.00 2.19
C GLY A 146 12.00 19.37 1.11
N LEU A 147 10.89 18.64 1.00
CA LEU A 147 9.88 18.82 -0.02
C LEU A 147 8.83 19.84 0.41
N ASP A 148 8.56 20.81 -0.47
CA ASP A 148 7.46 21.75 -0.33
C ASP A 148 6.21 21.18 -1.01
N PRO A 149 5.09 20.95 -0.30
CA PRO A 149 3.84 20.47 -0.89
C PRO A 149 3.37 21.30 -2.08
N GLN A 150 3.69 22.61 -2.12
CA GLN A 150 3.29 23.50 -3.21
C GLN A 150 4.13 23.33 -4.49
N LYS A 151 5.29 22.66 -4.39
CA LYS A 151 6.27 22.49 -5.47
C LYS A 151 6.61 21.02 -5.74
N LEU A 152 5.73 20.10 -5.34
CA LEU A 152 5.95 18.68 -5.55
C LEU A 152 5.97 18.35 -7.05
N GLU A 153 7.03 17.65 -7.45
CA GLU A 153 7.15 17.07 -8.79
C GLU A 153 6.61 15.63 -8.81
N PRO A 154 6.23 15.10 -9.97
CA PRO A 154 5.70 13.73 -10.10
C PRO A 154 6.60 12.65 -9.48
N LEU A 155 7.93 12.76 -9.63
CA LEU A 155 8.87 11.80 -9.07
C LEU A 155 8.93 11.87 -7.54
N ASP A 156 8.73 13.05 -6.94
CA ASP A 156 8.68 13.19 -5.47
C ASP A 156 7.45 12.49 -4.91
N VAL A 157 6.30 12.66 -5.56
CA VAL A 157 5.06 11.98 -5.18
C VAL A 157 5.19 10.46 -5.36
N PHE A 158 5.89 10.00 -6.39
CA PHE A 158 6.14 8.57 -6.62
C PHE A 158 7.07 7.95 -5.58
N ARG A 159 8.09 8.70 -5.11
CA ARG A 159 8.91 8.31 -3.96
C ARG A 159 8.08 8.20 -2.69
N LEU A 160 7.20 9.19 -2.43
CA LEU A 160 6.30 9.14 -1.28
C LEU A 160 5.31 7.97 -1.39
N SER A 161 4.74 7.70 -2.56
CA SER A 161 3.85 6.55 -2.75
C SER A 161 4.57 5.21 -2.49
N SER A 162 5.83 5.10 -2.92
CA SER A 162 6.69 3.94 -2.60
C SER A 162 6.88 3.80 -1.09
N PHE A 163 7.26 4.89 -0.41
CA PHE A 163 7.48 4.93 1.05
C PHE A 163 6.24 4.48 1.84
N PHE A 164 5.06 4.97 1.47
CA PHE A 164 3.79 4.58 2.11
C PHE A 164 3.21 3.25 1.62
N GLY A 165 3.72 2.68 0.53
CA GLY A 165 3.22 1.42 -0.04
C GLY A 165 1.83 1.57 -0.64
N VAL A 166 1.53 2.70 -1.28
CA VAL A 166 0.21 3.00 -1.88
C VAL A 166 0.35 3.38 -3.35
N GLY A 167 -0.78 3.43 -4.06
CA GLY A 167 -0.80 3.90 -5.45
C GLY A 167 -0.46 5.39 -5.60
N TYR A 168 0.20 5.74 -6.71
CA TYR A 168 0.55 7.13 -7.06
C TYR A 168 -0.67 8.07 -7.03
N THR A 169 -1.78 7.67 -7.64
CA THR A 169 -3.01 8.48 -7.63
C THR A 169 -3.66 8.52 -6.25
N THR A 170 -3.56 7.44 -5.47
CA THR A 170 -4.14 7.33 -4.13
C THR A 170 -3.55 8.36 -3.17
N ILE A 171 -2.22 8.51 -3.14
CA ILE A 171 -1.58 9.51 -2.28
C ILE A 171 -1.93 10.94 -2.72
N ILE A 172 -1.98 11.21 -4.03
CA ILE A 172 -2.40 12.51 -4.55
C ILE A 172 -3.82 12.83 -4.08
N ASP A 173 -4.74 11.89 -4.27
CA ASP A 173 -6.15 12.08 -3.92
C ASP A 173 -6.35 12.32 -2.44
N HIS A 174 -5.63 11.57 -1.60
CA HIS A 174 -5.66 11.76 -0.15
C HIS A 174 -5.08 13.12 0.27
N MET A 175 -3.93 13.51 -0.30
CA MET A 175 -3.30 14.81 -0.03
C MET A 175 -4.16 16.00 -0.47
N THR A 176 -4.94 15.85 -1.55
CA THR A 176 -5.87 16.90 -2.02
C THR A 176 -7.16 16.92 -1.19
N SER A 177 -7.87 15.80 -1.10
CA SER A 177 -9.25 15.76 -0.60
C SER A 177 -9.35 15.69 0.92
N MET A 178 -8.46 14.94 1.57
CA MET A 178 -8.49 14.70 3.01
C MET A 178 -7.54 15.62 3.78
N LEU A 179 -6.29 15.72 3.32
CA LEU A 179 -5.27 16.48 4.04
C LEU A 179 -5.22 17.96 3.64
N ARG A 180 -5.80 18.31 2.47
CA ARG A 180 -5.82 19.68 1.90
C ARG A 180 -4.42 20.30 1.76
N MET A 181 -3.44 19.47 1.45
CA MET A 181 -2.04 19.87 1.21
C MET A 181 -1.81 20.28 -0.25
N LEU A 182 -2.61 19.72 -1.16
CA LEU A 182 -2.59 20.02 -2.58
C LEU A 182 -3.89 20.70 -2.97
N ASN A 183 -3.82 21.69 -3.85
CA ASN A 183 -5.01 22.26 -4.48
C ASN A 183 -5.41 21.47 -5.74
N GLN A 184 -6.59 21.78 -6.30
CA GLN A 184 -7.14 21.08 -7.47
C GLN A 184 -6.24 21.21 -8.72
N TYR A 185 -5.60 22.36 -8.89
CA TYR A 185 -4.69 22.59 -10.01
C TYR A 185 -3.47 21.67 -9.94
N GLN A 186 -2.84 21.57 -8.77
CA GLN A 186 -1.72 20.66 -8.53
C GLN A 186 -2.12 19.19 -8.72
N GLN A 187 -3.28 18.78 -8.19
CA GLN A 187 -3.81 17.42 -8.39
C GLN A 187 -3.92 17.10 -9.89
N ASN A 188 -4.50 18.02 -10.67
CA ASN A 188 -4.68 17.85 -12.10
C ASN A 188 -3.33 17.77 -12.83
N LEU A 189 -2.35 18.60 -12.45
CA LEU A 189 -1.00 18.54 -13.02
C LEU A 189 -0.30 17.22 -12.73
N LEU A 190 -0.24 16.81 -11.46
CA LEU A 190 0.43 15.58 -11.03
C LEU A 190 -0.19 14.34 -11.69
N LYS A 191 -1.52 14.31 -11.84
CA LYS A 191 -2.24 13.20 -12.48
C LYS A 191 -2.10 13.14 -14.00
N LYS A 192 -1.54 14.16 -14.67
CA LYS A 192 -1.20 14.06 -16.10
C LYS A 192 -0.11 13.04 -16.35
N ILE A 193 0.81 12.88 -15.40
CA ILE A 193 1.85 11.85 -15.45
C ILE A 193 1.28 10.55 -14.90
N LYS A 194 1.42 9.45 -15.66
CA LYS A 194 0.93 8.14 -15.22
C LYS A 194 2.04 7.41 -14.49
N ALA A 195 1.67 6.64 -13.47
CA ALA A 195 2.63 5.82 -12.71
C ALA A 195 3.48 4.90 -13.62
N LYS A 196 2.89 4.38 -14.70
CA LYS A 196 3.62 3.56 -15.68
C LYS A 196 4.79 4.31 -16.34
N ASP A 197 4.65 5.61 -16.56
CA ASP A 197 5.68 6.43 -17.22
C ASP A 197 6.83 6.70 -16.25
N LEU A 198 6.52 6.88 -14.96
CA LEU A 198 7.52 7.00 -13.88
C LEU A 198 8.25 5.67 -13.64
N LYS A 199 7.53 4.54 -13.62
CA LYS A 199 8.12 3.20 -13.51
C LYS A 199 9.07 2.91 -14.68
N ALA A 200 8.71 3.31 -15.90
CA ALA A 200 9.53 3.09 -17.09
C ALA A 200 10.90 3.78 -17.01
N GLN A 201 11.02 4.91 -16.30
CA GLN A 201 12.32 5.58 -16.07
C GLN A 201 13.33 4.68 -15.35
N PHE A 202 12.86 3.73 -14.54
CA PHE A 202 13.68 2.78 -13.79
C PHE A 202 13.66 1.37 -14.41
N GLY A 203 13.27 1.25 -15.68
CA GLY A 203 13.19 -0.03 -16.39
C GLY A 203 11.98 -0.90 -15.99
N GLY A 204 10.98 -0.30 -15.34
CA GLY A 204 9.73 -0.98 -15.01
C GLY A 204 8.86 -1.27 -16.23
N THR A 205 8.19 -2.42 -16.22
CA THR A 205 7.18 -2.84 -17.18
C THR A 205 5.77 -2.65 -16.60
N PRO A 206 4.70 -2.78 -17.42
CA PRO A 206 3.32 -2.76 -16.90
C PRO A 206 3.04 -3.83 -15.83
N GLN A 207 3.80 -4.92 -15.82
CA GLN A 207 3.62 -6.05 -14.90
C GLN A 207 4.47 -5.93 -13.63
N SER A 208 5.52 -5.10 -13.62
CA SER A 208 6.40 -4.92 -12.46
C SER A 208 6.01 -3.71 -11.63
N GLU A 209 6.14 -3.82 -10.32
CA GLU A 209 6.25 -2.65 -9.46
C GLU A 209 7.68 -2.09 -9.50
N VAL A 210 7.81 -0.79 -9.25
CA VAL A 210 9.09 -0.12 -9.01
C VAL A 210 8.96 0.53 -7.65
N ILE A 211 9.84 0.15 -6.72
CA ILE A 211 9.85 0.65 -5.35
C ILE A 211 11.12 1.46 -5.16
N ILE A 212 10.97 2.75 -4.85
CA ILE A 212 12.09 3.61 -4.52
C ILE A 212 12.28 3.63 -3.00
N ALA A 213 13.36 3.01 -2.53
CA ALA A 213 13.76 3.01 -1.13
C ALA A 213 14.92 3.99 -0.91
N ASP A 214 14.58 5.19 -0.47
CA ASP A 214 15.57 6.21 -0.10
C ASP A 214 16.10 6.01 1.33
N SER A 215 17.06 6.83 1.73
CA SER A 215 17.72 6.76 3.04
C SER A 215 16.80 7.04 4.24
N PHE A 216 15.57 7.52 4.01
CA PHE A 216 14.57 7.74 5.05
C PHE A 216 13.68 6.50 5.26
N TRP A 217 13.85 5.44 4.48
CA TRP A 217 13.19 4.17 4.70
C TRP A 217 13.83 3.44 5.88
N GLN A 218 13.23 3.53 7.08
CA GLN A 218 13.84 3.01 8.32
C GLN A 218 12.88 2.18 9.19
N SER A 219 11.57 2.23 8.94
CA SER A 219 10.56 1.74 9.89
C SER A 219 9.89 0.42 9.50
N ARG A 220 10.11 -0.09 8.28
CA ARG A 220 9.48 -1.33 7.80
C ARG A 220 10.35 -2.02 6.76
N ALA A 221 10.10 -3.30 6.52
CA ALA A 221 10.70 -4.01 5.40
C ALA A 221 10.19 -3.47 4.06
N VAL A 222 10.97 -3.66 3.00
CA VAL A 222 10.52 -3.49 1.62
C VAL A 222 9.87 -4.79 1.17
N ASP A 223 8.56 -4.75 0.95
CA ASP A 223 7.81 -5.88 0.40
C ASP A 223 7.71 -5.74 -1.11
N MET A 224 8.01 -6.82 -1.83
CA MET A 224 7.95 -6.87 -3.28
C MET A 224 7.57 -8.27 -3.76
N SER A 225 7.23 -8.41 -5.04
CA SER A 225 7.06 -9.69 -5.70
C SER A 225 8.21 -9.99 -6.67
N VAL A 226 8.42 -11.26 -7.00
CA VAL A 226 9.30 -11.66 -8.09
C VAL A 226 8.97 -10.89 -9.37
N GLY A 227 10.00 -10.33 -10.02
CA GLY A 227 9.92 -9.48 -11.20
C GLY A 227 9.81 -7.98 -10.91
N ASP A 228 9.57 -7.57 -9.65
CA ASP A 228 9.56 -6.16 -9.26
C ASP A 228 10.97 -5.59 -9.17
N ILE A 229 11.06 -4.26 -9.26
CA ILE A 229 12.31 -3.51 -9.29
C ILE A 229 12.47 -2.70 -8.00
N LEU A 230 13.64 -2.83 -7.38
CA LEU A 230 14.06 -2.03 -6.24
C LEU A 230 15.08 -0.99 -6.68
N VAL A 231 14.80 0.28 -6.41
CA VAL A 231 15.73 1.39 -6.62
C VAL A 231 16.19 1.88 -5.25
N LEU A 232 17.47 1.76 -4.98
CA LEU A 232 18.07 2.16 -3.71
C LEU A 232 18.73 3.54 -3.80
N HIS A 233 18.90 4.22 -2.67
CA HIS A 233 19.71 5.44 -2.63
C HIS A 233 21.19 5.18 -2.96
N LYS A 234 21.91 6.23 -3.36
CA LYS A 234 23.34 6.13 -3.70
C LYS A 234 24.13 5.55 -2.53
N GLY A 235 25.07 4.63 -2.83
CA GLY A 235 25.92 3.96 -1.85
C GLY A 235 25.27 2.76 -1.13
N ALA A 236 23.99 2.48 -1.38
CA ALA A 236 23.34 1.28 -0.86
C ALA A 236 23.53 0.09 -1.81
N VAL A 237 23.69 -1.09 -1.21
CA VAL A 237 23.83 -2.38 -1.90
C VAL A 237 22.88 -3.40 -1.30
N VAL A 238 22.51 -4.40 -2.09
CA VAL A 238 21.79 -5.58 -1.60
C VAL A 238 22.83 -6.64 -1.22
N GLU A 239 22.60 -7.34 -0.12
CA GLU A 239 23.39 -8.51 0.28
C GLU A 239 23.41 -9.54 -0.86
N ASP A 240 24.60 -10.04 -1.16
CA ASP A 240 24.79 -11.00 -2.24
C ASP A 240 23.95 -12.26 -1.97
N SER A 241 22.97 -12.49 -2.84
CA SER A 241 21.96 -13.52 -2.67
C SER A 241 21.31 -13.86 -4.00
N ARG A 242 20.77 -15.08 -4.11
CA ARG A 242 20.01 -15.52 -5.30
C ARG A 242 18.71 -14.74 -5.54
N TYR A 243 18.25 -14.01 -4.52
CA TYR A 243 16.92 -13.41 -4.50
C TYR A 243 16.82 -12.15 -5.36
N MET A 244 17.92 -11.43 -5.54
CA MET A 244 17.96 -10.14 -6.23
C MET A 244 19.16 -10.05 -7.16
N ILE A 245 18.93 -9.68 -8.42
CA ILE A 245 20.01 -9.43 -9.39
C ILE A 245 20.17 -7.92 -9.57
N LYS A 246 21.41 -7.43 -9.45
CA LYS A 246 21.75 -6.04 -9.79
C LYS A 246 21.62 -5.83 -11.29
N LYS A 247 20.83 -4.84 -11.72
CA LYS A 247 20.70 -4.47 -13.13
C LYS A 247 21.80 -3.50 -13.54
N ASP A 248 21.61 -2.22 -13.24
CA ASP A 248 22.57 -1.14 -13.46
C ASP A 248 22.21 0.06 -12.56
N LEU A 249 22.93 1.17 -12.69
CA LEU A 249 22.57 2.45 -12.09
C LEU A 249 21.55 3.18 -12.97
N VAL A 250 20.45 3.65 -12.39
CA VAL A 250 19.53 4.61 -13.01
C VAL A 250 19.72 5.95 -12.31
N ASP A 251 20.18 6.99 -13.02
CA ASP A 251 20.54 8.29 -12.43
C ASP A 251 21.52 8.21 -11.23
N GLY A 252 22.42 7.22 -11.29
CA GLY A 252 23.39 6.93 -10.23
C GLY A 252 22.78 6.21 -9.01
N GLN A 253 21.52 5.76 -9.08
CA GLN A 253 20.86 4.96 -8.06
C GLN A 253 20.96 3.47 -8.39
N PRO A 254 21.51 2.64 -7.49
CA PRO A 254 21.62 1.21 -7.73
C PRO A 254 20.25 0.54 -7.78
N THR A 255 20.02 -0.17 -8.88
CA THR A 255 18.74 -0.80 -9.20
C THR A 255 18.88 -2.32 -9.27
N TYR A 256 17.93 -3.02 -8.67
CA TYR A 256 17.89 -4.48 -8.58
C TYR A 256 16.52 -5.00 -9.03
N ILE A 257 16.49 -6.23 -9.53
CA ILE A 257 15.26 -6.96 -9.83
C ILE A 257 15.12 -8.16 -8.90
N ALA A 258 13.92 -8.38 -8.38
CA ALA A 258 13.59 -9.57 -7.61
C ALA A 258 13.47 -10.80 -8.52
N CYS A 259 14.23 -11.85 -8.22
CA CYS A 259 14.34 -13.04 -9.07
C CYS A 259 13.76 -14.31 -8.42
N SER A 260 13.71 -14.37 -7.10
CA SER A 260 13.19 -15.53 -6.36
C SER A 260 12.56 -15.07 -5.04
N ARG A 261 11.57 -15.84 -4.55
CA ARG A 261 10.93 -15.60 -3.25
C ARG A 261 11.95 -15.74 -2.12
N GLY A 262 11.77 -15.03 -1.01
CA GLY A 262 12.61 -15.18 0.17
C GLY A 262 12.90 -13.87 0.90
N TYR A 263 13.99 -13.87 1.66
CA TYR A 263 14.42 -12.75 2.50
C TYR A 263 15.85 -12.34 2.19
N THR A 264 16.09 -11.05 2.07
CA THR A 264 17.44 -10.47 1.95
C THR A 264 17.49 -9.11 2.63
N ARG A 265 18.63 -8.42 2.58
CA ARG A 265 18.81 -7.10 3.19
C ARG A 265 19.51 -6.16 2.22
N ALA A 266 19.09 -4.90 2.20
CA ALA A 266 19.90 -3.82 1.65
C ALA A 266 20.55 -3.01 2.76
N PHE A 267 21.75 -2.49 2.53
CA PHE A 267 22.47 -1.67 3.48
C PHE A 267 23.40 -0.68 2.77
N HIS A 268 23.75 0.40 3.46
CA HIS A 268 24.73 1.37 2.96
C HIS A 268 26.15 0.92 3.36
N GLU A 269 27.07 0.80 2.39
CA GLU A 269 28.39 0.19 2.61
C GLU A 269 29.23 0.89 3.68
N SER A 270 29.07 2.22 3.83
CA SER A 270 29.82 3.05 4.76
C SER A 270 28.94 3.72 5.82
N GLY A 271 27.68 3.30 5.97
CA GLY A 271 26.69 3.99 6.80
C GLY A 271 25.90 3.05 7.71
N GLY A 272 25.10 3.62 8.62
CA GLY A 272 24.23 2.87 9.52
C GLY A 272 22.85 2.51 8.94
N TRP A 273 22.60 2.78 7.66
CA TRP A 273 21.30 2.49 7.03
C TRP A 273 21.25 1.03 6.57
N ALA A 274 20.19 0.33 6.94
CA ALA A 274 19.86 -0.99 6.44
C ALA A 274 18.34 -1.21 6.44
N VAL A 275 17.86 -2.06 5.54
CA VAL A 275 16.45 -2.43 5.44
C VAL A 275 16.32 -3.89 5.03
N ASN A 276 15.40 -4.61 5.66
CA ASN A 276 15.04 -5.96 5.26
C ASN A 276 14.17 -5.91 3.99
N ILE A 277 14.35 -6.87 3.11
CA ILE A 277 13.60 -7.04 1.87
C ILE A 277 12.91 -8.40 1.94
N ARG A 278 11.60 -8.42 1.68
CA ARG A 278 10.76 -9.63 1.67
C ARG A 278 10.16 -9.79 0.28
N ILE A 279 10.42 -10.92 -0.35
CA ILE A 279 10.04 -11.16 -1.76
C ILE A 279 9.04 -12.30 -1.80
N ALA A 280 7.84 -12.00 -2.28
CA ALA A 280 6.80 -12.99 -2.50
C ALA A 280 6.80 -13.48 -3.95
N PRO A 281 6.25 -14.67 -4.25
CA PRO A 281 5.88 -15.04 -5.61
C PRO A 281 4.99 -13.96 -6.25
N LYS A 282 5.10 -13.81 -7.57
CA LYS A 282 4.17 -12.95 -8.32
C LYS A 282 2.76 -13.54 -8.20
N GLN A 283 1.77 -12.69 -7.92
CA GLN A 283 0.36 -13.10 -7.76
C GLN A 283 0.16 -14.23 -6.73
N TYR A 284 0.96 -14.23 -5.64
CA TYR A 284 0.90 -15.22 -4.56
C TYR A 284 -0.51 -15.62 -4.15
N GLU A 285 -0.73 -16.91 -3.92
CA GLU A 285 -1.98 -17.47 -3.42
C GLU A 285 -1.75 -18.22 -2.11
N GLY A 286 -2.65 -18.04 -1.15
CA GLY A 286 -2.57 -18.70 0.15
C GLY A 286 -2.53 -17.73 1.32
N LEU A 287 -2.10 -18.25 2.47
CA LEU A 287 -2.05 -17.49 3.73
C LEU A 287 -0.91 -16.47 3.70
N ALA A 288 -1.23 -15.21 4.03
CA ALA A 288 -0.27 -14.12 3.93
C ALA A 288 1.01 -14.36 4.73
N GLN A 289 0.94 -14.97 5.92
CA GLN A 289 2.11 -15.29 6.75
C GLN A 289 3.16 -16.19 6.06
N TYR A 290 2.78 -16.96 5.03
CA TYR A 290 3.68 -17.86 4.31
C TYR A 290 4.23 -17.27 3.01
N ARG A 291 3.80 -16.06 2.62
CA ARG A 291 4.07 -15.48 1.29
C ARG A 291 5.54 -15.24 0.96
N PHE A 292 6.41 -15.24 1.96
CA PHE A 292 7.84 -14.98 1.81
C PHE A 292 8.72 -16.17 2.18
N LEU A 293 8.13 -17.27 2.69
CA LEU A 293 8.91 -18.44 3.07
C LEU A 293 9.57 -19.05 1.84
N ASP A 294 10.83 -19.48 1.99
CA ASP A 294 11.51 -20.26 0.96
C ASP A 294 10.72 -21.52 0.64
N ASP A 295 10.77 -21.93 -0.62
CA ASP A 295 10.19 -23.19 -1.07
C ASP A 295 11.30 -24.21 -1.27
N PRO A 296 11.28 -25.32 -0.52
CA PRO A 296 12.26 -26.39 -0.67
C PRO A 296 12.37 -26.91 -2.10
N GLU A 297 11.31 -26.80 -2.92
CA GLU A 297 11.31 -27.27 -4.31
C GLU A 297 12.01 -26.30 -5.28
N GLU A 298 12.02 -25.00 -5.00
CA GLU A 298 12.73 -23.99 -5.81
C GLU A 298 14.24 -23.95 -5.51
N ASP A 299 14.66 -24.43 -4.33
CA ASP A 299 16.07 -24.47 -3.91
C ASP A 299 16.97 -25.35 -4.78
N PHE A 300 16.41 -26.41 -5.35
CA PHE A 300 17.17 -27.39 -6.15
C PHE A 300 17.49 -26.92 -7.57
N ALA A 301 16.76 -25.94 -8.10
CA ALA A 301 16.97 -25.42 -9.45
C ALA A 301 18.18 -24.46 -9.55
N TRP A 302 18.57 -23.82 -8.45
CA TRP A 302 19.65 -22.83 -8.40
C TRP A 302 21.07 -23.42 -8.27
N LYS A 303 21.21 -24.64 -7.76
CA LYS A 303 22.53 -25.28 -7.57
C LYS A 303 23.05 -26.06 -8.79
N LYS A 304 22.44 -25.88 -9.96
CA LYS A 304 22.88 -26.46 -11.25
C LYS A 304 23.28 -25.35 -12.20
#